data_AF-A0A2V7CGK9-F1
#
_entry.id   AF-A0A2V7CGK9-F1
#
_cell.length_a   1.000
_cell.length_b   1.000
_cell.length_c   1.000
_cell.angle_alpha   90.00
_cell.angle_beta   90.00
_cell.angle_gamma   90.00
#
_symmetry.space_group_name_H-M   'P 1'
#
loop_
_entity.id
_entity.type
_entity.pdbx_description
1 polymer ?
#
loop_
_entity_poly.entity_id
_entity_poly.type
_entity_poly.pdbx_seq_one_letter_code
_entity_poly.pdbx_strand_id
1 'polypeptide(L)'
;MQPFLSPQLTPRIVVDQPVALYDAPLSIALEGFAPRTRVTVTATFQVAEATPWRSGAAFIADDGGRVDVTRQAPVAGTWEGVSPMGLFWSATPVPGKWRPAPPDWVMWSSVARLHAEAPGAAPAELTVERRLAGAGVSRRLVR
;
A
#
# COMPACT_ATOMS: atom_id res chain seq x y z
N MET A 1 27.53 -1.85 -34.73
CA MET A 1 27.25 -1.63 -33.30
C MET A 1 25.82 -2.11 -33.05
N GLN A 2 25.65 -3.22 -32.33
CA GLN A 2 24.31 -3.65 -31.90
C GLN A 2 23.90 -2.77 -30.71
N PRO A 3 22.69 -2.20 -30.68
CA PRO A 3 22.25 -1.47 -29.50
C PRO A 3 22.13 -2.47 -28.34
N PHE A 4 22.80 -2.17 -27.23
CA PHE A 4 22.53 -2.85 -25.97
C PHE A 4 21.09 -2.48 -25.58
N LEU A 5 20.15 -3.42 -25.75
CA LEU A 5 18.84 -3.32 -25.14
C LEU A 5 19.06 -3.36 -23.63
N SER A 6 18.90 -2.22 -22.97
CA SER A 6 18.75 -2.21 -21.51
C SER A 6 17.63 -3.19 -21.15
N PRO A 7 17.81 -4.09 -20.17
CA PRO A 7 16.72 -4.96 -19.75
C PRO A 7 15.52 -4.09 -19.38
N GLN A 8 14.35 -4.41 -19.95
CA GLN A 8 13.12 -3.70 -19.61
C GLN A 8 12.78 -4.01 -18.14
N LEU A 9 12.99 -3.02 -17.30
CA LEU A 9 12.52 -3.04 -15.92
C LEU A 9 11.00 -3.15 -15.94
N THR A 10 10.46 -4.09 -15.15
CA THR A 10 9.02 -4.28 -14.99
C THR A 10 8.65 -3.97 -13.54
N PRO A 11 8.32 -2.70 -13.23
CA PRO A 11 7.88 -2.28 -11.91
C PRO A 11 6.70 -3.12 -11.42
N ARG A 12 6.77 -3.58 -10.18
CA ARG A 12 5.67 -4.29 -9.51
C ARG A 12 5.68 -4.04 -8.01
N ILE A 13 4.51 -4.21 -7.42
CA ILE A 13 4.33 -4.27 -5.97
C ILE A 13 4.11 -5.74 -5.60
N VAL A 14 4.83 -6.23 -4.61
CA VAL A 14 4.71 -7.60 -4.10
C VAL A 14 4.22 -7.53 -2.66
N VAL A 15 3.19 -8.32 -2.37
CA VAL A 15 2.69 -8.55 -1.02
C VAL A 15 2.70 -10.05 -0.75
N ASP A 16 3.00 -10.45 0.48
CA ASP A 16 3.01 -11.86 0.90
C ASP A 16 1.61 -12.47 0.92
N GLN A 17 0.58 -11.67 1.21
CA GLN A 17 -0.80 -12.09 1.23
C GLN A 17 -1.72 -11.04 0.58
N PRO A 18 -2.50 -11.40 -0.45
CA PRO A 18 -3.41 -10.46 -1.12
C PRO A 18 -4.69 -10.22 -0.32
N VAL A 19 -4.98 -11.05 0.68
CA VAL A 19 -6.14 -10.96 1.58
C VAL A 19 -5.66 -11.17 3.00
N ALA A 20 -6.00 -10.25 3.92
CA ALA A 20 -5.57 -10.36 5.31
C ALA A 20 -6.48 -9.57 6.26
N LEU A 21 -6.44 -9.93 7.56
CA LEU A 21 -7.11 -9.15 8.59
C LEU A 21 -6.39 -7.82 8.82
N TYR A 22 -7.10 -6.78 9.26
CA TYR A 22 -6.53 -5.45 9.50
C TYR A 22 -5.39 -5.44 10.54
N ASP A 23 -5.44 -6.34 11.52
CA ASP A 23 -4.43 -6.54 12.56
C ASP A 23 -3.33 -7.53 12.14
N ALA A 24 -3.49 -8.24 11.02
CA ALA A 24 -2.45 -9.11 10.48
C ALA A 24 -1.38 -8.28 9.74
N PRO A 25 -0.08 -8.45 10.06
CA PRO A 25 1.00 -7.76 9.39
C PRO A 25 1.13 -8.20 7.94
N LEU A 26 1.61 -7.31 7.08
CA LEU A 26 1.93 -7.57 5.67
C LEU A 26 3.39 -7.31 5.39
N SER A 27 3.97 -8.12 4.53
CA SER A 27 5.29 -7.86 3.94
C SER A 27 5.09 -7.21 2.58
N ILE A 28 5.59 -6.00 2.40
CA ILE A 28 5.45 -5.24 1.14
C ILE A 28 6.84 -4.96 0.56
N ALA A 29 7.00 -5.29 -0.73
CA ALA A 29 8.18 -4.94 -1.51
C ALA A 29 7.79 -4.25 -2.82
N LEU A 30 8.64 -3.33 -3.27
CA LEU A 30 8.56 -2.70 -4.59
C LEU A 30 9.75 -3.20 -5.39
N GLU A 31 9.52 -3.76 -6.58
CA GLU A 31 10.55 -4.46 -7.35
C GLU A 31 10.54 -4.03 -8.81
N GLY A 32 11.68 -4.19 -9.49
CA GLY A 32 11.78 -3.86 -10.91
C GLY A 32 11.85 -2.35 -11.16
N PHE A 33 12.39 -1.58 -10.23
CA PHE A 33 12.72 -0.16 -10.42
C PHE A 33 14.19 0.02 -10.78
N ALA A 34 14.57 1.21 -11.25
CA ALA A 34 15.98 1.50 -11.49
C ALA A 34 16.75 1.54 -10.14
N PRO A 35 17.96 0.99 -10.08
CA PRO A 35 18.78 1.03 -8.86
C PRO A 35 18.95 2.45 -8.32
N ARG A 36 19.02 2.60 -6.99
CA ARG A 36 19.24 3.88 -6.29
C ARG A 36 18.21 4.97 -6.59
N THR A 37 17.12 4.64 -7.26
CA THR A 37 16.10 5.60 -7.66
C THR A 37 15.09 5.82 -6.55
N ARG A 38 14.57 7.04 -6.46
CA ARG A 38 13.47 7.36 -5.55
C ARG A 38 12.17 6.76 -6.07
N VAL A 39 11.56 5.89 -5.26
CA VAL A 39 10.26 5.26 -5.54
C VAL A 39 9.25 5.76 -4.53
N THR A 40 8.13 6.32 -5.01
CA THR A 40 7.02 6.76 -4.16
C THR A 40 5.92 5.71 -4.22
N VAL A 41 5.42 5.29 -3.06
CA VAL A 41 4.24 4.44 -2.93
C VAL A 41 3.14 5.18 -2.19
N THR A 42 1.94 5.18 -2.75
CA THR A 42 0.70 5.68 -2.15
C THR A 42 -0.18 4.50 -1.78
N ALA A 43 -0.75 4.49 -0.58
CA ALA A 43 -1.86 3.61 -0.23
C ALA A 43 -3.16 4.40 -0.12
N THR A 44 -4.24 3.90 -0.73
CA THR A 44 -5.58 4.48 -0.64
C THR A 44 -6.58 3.43 -0.17
N PHE A 45 -7.37 3.77 0.84
CA PHE A 45 -8.38 2.92 1.46
C PHE A 45 -9.74 3.56 1.28
N GLN A 46 -10.73 2.78 0.87
CA GLN A 46 -12.11 3.25 0.84
C GLN A 46 -13.05 2.12 1.18
N VAL A 47 -14.03 2.41 2.03
CA VAL A 47 -15.10 1.49 2.40
C VAL A 47 -16.41 2.07 1.88
N ALA A 48 -16.97 1.42 0.86
CA ALA A 48 -18.14 1.91 0.12
C ALA A 48 -18.00 3.39 -0.26
N GLU A 49 -18.95 4.25 0.13
CA GLU A 49 -18.95 5.70 -0.20
C GLU A 49 -18.38 6.58 0.92
N ALA A 50 -17.80 5.96 1.96
CA ALA A 50 -17.14 6.68 3.05
C ALA A 50 -15.98 7.53 2.54
N THR A 51 -15.57 8.53 3.33
CA THR A 51 -14.38 9.33 3.02
C THR A 51 -13.17 8.41 2.84
N PRO A 52 -12.46 8.46 1.69
CA PRO A 52 -11.27 7.66 1.49
C PRO A 52 -10.13 8.14 2.38
N TRP A 53 -9.27 7.22 2.75
CA TRP A 53 -8.07 7.49 3.54
C TRP A 53 -6.84 7.26 2.66
N ARG A 54 -5.81 8.09 2.82
CA ARG A 54 -4.60 8.04 2.00
C ARG A 54 -3.35 8.18 2.87
N SER A 55 -2.32 7.41 2.53
CA SER A 55 -0.96 7.58 3.01
C SER A 55 0.01 7.63 1.83
N GLY A 56 1.25 8.07 2.07
CA GLY A 56 2.28 8.04 1.05
C GLY A 56 3.66 8.05 1.65
N ALA A 57 4.59 7.32 1.03
CA ALA A 57 5.99 7.31 1.39
C ALA A 57 6.88 7.17 0.17
N ALA A 58 8.06 7.78 0.25
CA ALA A 58 9.13 7.63 -0.70
C ALA A 58 10.30 6.86 -0.09
N PHE A 59 10.89 5.97 -0.88
CA PHE A 59 12.05 5.17 -0.53
C PHE A 59 13.13 5.31 -1.60
N ILE A 60 14.34 4.88 -1.30
CA ILE A 60 15.41 4.75 -2.28
C ILE A 60 15.58 3.26 -2.57
N ALA A 61 15.37 2.85 -3.82
CA ALA A 61 15.60 1.47 -4.24
C ALA A 61 17.07 1.08 -4.02
N ASP A 62 17.31 -0.17 -3.64
CA ASP A 62 18.65 -0.72 -3.49
C ASP A 62 19.36 -0.90 -4.85
N ASP A 63 20.55 -1.48 -4.83
CA ASP A 63 21.37 -1.69 -6.03
C ASP A 63 20.73 -2.68 -7.02
N GLY A 64 19.77 -3.49 -6.55
CA GLY A 64 18.96 -4.40 -7.35
C GLY A 64 17.63 -3.79 -7.81
N GLY A 65 17.34 -2.53 -7.49
CA GLY A 65 16.07 -1.89 -7.86
C GLY A 65 14.90 -2.32 -6.99
N ARG A 66 15.16 -2.76 -5.75
CA ARG A 66 14.16 -3.22 -4.78
C ARG A 66 14.03 -2.28 -3.58
N VAL A 67 12.81 -2.08 -3.12
CA VAL A 67 12.48 -1.48 -1.83
C VAL A 67 11.83 -2.55 -0.97
N ASP A 68 12.35 -2.75 0.23
CA ASP A 68 11.74 -3.62 1.24
C ASP A 68 11.16 -2.77 2.37
N VAL A 69 9.84 -2.59 2.39
CA VAL A 69 9.16 -1.72 3.37
C VAL A 69 9.33 -2.27 4.80
N THR A 70 9.63 -3.56 4.95
CA THR A 70 9.82 -4.18 6.27
C THR A 70 11.19 -3.87 6.89
N ARG A 71 12.13 -3.38 6.08
CA ARG A 71 13.54 -3.17 6.48
C ARG A 71 14.03 -1.75 6.24
N GLN A 72 13.36 -1.00 5.38
CA GLN A 72 13.78 0.35 4.99
C GLN A 72 12.85 1.39 5.63
N ALA A 73 13.45 2.46 6.15
CA ALA A 73 12.70 3.65 6.54
C ALA A 73 12.42 4.51 5.30
N PRO A 74 11.25 5.15 5.20
CA PRO A 74 11.00 6.09 4.13
C PRO A 74 11.90 7.31 4.27
N VAL A 75 12.34 7.87 3.15
CA VAL A 75 13.10 9.14 3.11
C VAL A 75 12.20 10.38 3.13
N ALA A 76 10.90 10.19 2.89
CA ALA A 76 9.85 11.19 3.05
C ALA A 76 8.50 10.48 3.10
N GLY A 77 7.49 11.06 3.74
CA GLY A 77 6.14 10.50 3.71
C GLY A 77 5.31 10.87 4.92
N THR A 78 4.26 10.08 5.14
CA THR A 78 3.32 10.22 6.25
C THR A 78 3.79 9.54 7.54
N TRP A 79 4.95 8.89 7.52
CA TRP A 79 5.61 8.35 8.72
C TRP A 79 7.13 8.37 8.56
N GLU A 80 7.83 8.16 9.67
CA GLU A 80 9.28 8.05 9.76
C GLU A 80 9.67 6.72 10.42
N GLY A 81 10.92 6.29 10.21
CA GLY A 81 11.44 5.02 10.73
C GLY A 81 10.93 3.78 9.98
N VAL A 82 11.50 2.62 10.33
CA VAL A 82 11.13 1.33 9.72
C VAL A 82 9.80 0.86 10.29
N SER A 83 8.79 0.71 9.42
CA SER A 83 7.47 0.23 9.83
C SER A 83 6.79 -0.52 8.67
N PRO A 84 6.70 -1.86 8.74
CA PRO A 84 6.01 -2.68 7.72
C PRO A 84 4.57 -2.21 7.44
N MET A 85 3.87 -1.77 8.49
CA MET A 85 2.48 -1.35 8.40
C MET A 85 2.32 0.18 8.25
N GLY A 86 3.40 0.90 7.96
CA GLY A 86 3.42 2.36 7.83
C GLY A 86 2.37 2.89 6.85
N LEU A 87 2.22 2.22 5.71
CA LEU A 87 1.23 2.56 4.68
C LEU A 87 -0.23 2.51 5.18
N PHE A 88 -0.50 1.72 6.22
CA PHE A 88 -1.86 1.49 6.72
C PHE A 88 -2.20 2.41 7.89
N TRP A 89 -1.39 2.40 8.96
CA TRP A 89 -1.71 3.16 10.17
C TRP A 89 -1.53 4.68 9.98
N SER A 90 -0.63 5.10 9.10
CA SER A 90 -0.36 6.54 8.87
C SER A 90 -1.32 7.18 7.87
N ALA A 91 -2.30 6.43 7.37
CA ALA A 91 -3.29 6.98 6.48
C ALA A 91 -4.13 8.04 7.19
N THR A 92 -4.45 9.10 6.46
CA THR A 92 -5.31 10.19 6.93
C THR A 92 -6.49 10.35 5.99
N PRO A 93 -7.65 10.85 6.48
CA PRO A 93 -8.79 11.08 5.61
C PRO A 93 -8.43 12.12 4.54
N VAL A 94 -8.79 11.84 3.29
CA VAL A 94 -8.61 12.80 2.20
C VAL A 94 -9.44 14.06 2.51
N PRO A 95 -8.87 15.27 2.38
CA PRO A 95 -9.58 16.51 2.65
C PRO A 95 -10.91 16.62 1.90
N GLY A 96 -11.96 17.09 2.57
CA GLY A 96 -13.28 17.26 1.99
C GLY A 96 -14.40 17.06 3.01
N LYS A 97 -15.65 16.97 2.52
CA LYS A 97 -16.80 16.66 3.35
C LYS A 97 -16.67 15.25 3.93
N TRP A 98 -16.60 15.15 5.25
CA TRP A 98 -16.57 13.87 5.96
C TRP A 98 -17.85 13.06 5.70
N ARG A 99 -17.66 11.78 5.37
CA ARG A 99 -18.70 10.77 5.21
C ARG A 99 -18.30 9.54 6.03
N PRO A 100 -19.04 9.20 7.10
CA PRO A 100 -18.72 8.02 7.90
C PRO A 100 -19.02 6.73 7.12
N ALA A 101 -18.31 5.66 7.45
CA ALA A 101 -18.67 4.32 6.98
C ALA A 101 -20.00 3.85 7.62
N PRO A 102 -20.81 3.04 6.92
CA PRO A 102 -22.05 2.50 7.48
C PRO A 102 -21.76 1.59 8.67
N PRO A 103 -22.63 1.48 9.71
CA PRO A 103 -22.28 0.80 10.97
C PRO A 103 -21.93 -0.70 10.86
N ASP A 104 -22.26 -1.36 9.76
CA ASP A 104 -21.97 -2.76 9.47
C ASP A 104 -20.73 -2.96 8.59
N TRP A 105 -20.03 -1.88 8.23
CA TRP A 105 -18.81 -1.88 7.42
C TRP A 105 -17.74 -2.85 7.92
N VAL A 106 -17.70 -3.12 9.23
CA VAL A 106 -16.79 -4.08 9.88
C VAL A 106 -16.94 -5.51 9.37
N MET A 107 -18.11 -5.83 8.80
CA MET A 107 -18.41 -7.13 8.18
C MET A 107 -18.06 -7.17 6.69
N TRP A 108 -17.67 -6.03 6.10
CA TRP A 108 -17.38 -5.93 4.67
C TRP A 108 -15.88 -6.02 4.42
N SER A 109 -15.52 -6.52 3.25
CA SER A 109 -14.15 -6.46 2.76
C SER A 109 -13.80 -5.04 2.32
N SER A 110 -12.72 -4.50 2.87
CA SER A 110 -12.16 -3.21 2.45
C SER A 110 -11.00 -3.46 1.49
N VAL A 111 -10.78 -2.56 0.52
CA VAL A 111 -9.67 -2.70 -0.43
C VAL A 111 -8.68 -1.56 -0.20
N ALA A 112 -7.41 -1.93 -0.03
CA ALA A 112 -6.28 -1.02 -0.06
C ALA A 112 -5.67 -1.04 -1.46
N ARG A 113 -5.75 0.06 -2.21
CA ARG A 113 -5.01 0.22 -3.46
C ARG A 113 -3.63 0.77 -3.15
N LEU A 114 -2.60 0.04 -3.57
CA LEU A 114 -1.21 0.47 -3.56
C LEU A 114 -0.84 0.92 -4.98
N HIS A 115 -0.25 2.10 -5.10
CA HIS A 115 0.24 2.66 -6.35
C HIS A 115 1.69 3.09 -6.15
N ALA A 116 2.61 2.58 -6.97
CA ALA A 116 4.04 2.88 -6.90
C ALA A 116 4.51 3.52 -8.21
N GLU A 117 5.28 4.60 -8.08
CA GLU A 117 5.80 5.40 -9.18
C GLU A 117 7.26 5.79 -8.96
N ALA A 118 8.01 5.91 -10.05
CA ALA A 118 9.36 6.43 -10.07
C ALA A 118 9.65 7.14 -11.40
N PRO A 119 10.57 8.11 -11.44
CA PRO A 119 10.91 8.81 -12.68
C PRO A 119 11.34 7.85 -13.80
N GLY A 120 10.71 7.95 -14.96
CA GLY A 120 11.05 7.14 -16.15
C GLY A 120 10.63 5.67 -16.08
N ALA A 121 9.92 5.25 -15.02
CA ALA A 121 9.37 3.91 -14.88
C ALA A 121 7.85 3.92 -15.15
N ALA A 122 7.31 2.82 -15.68
CA ALA A 122 5.87 2.62 -15.70
C ALA A 122 5.33 2.51 -14.27
N PRO A 123 4.12 3.02 -13.97
CA PRO A 123 3.53 2.85 -12.65
C PRO A 123 3.20 1.38 -12.38
N ALA A 124 3.27 0.97 -11.12
CA ALA A 124 2.83 -0.33 -10.65
C ALA A 124 1.64 -0.17 -9.71
N GLU A 125 0.63 -1.04 -9.84
CA GLU A 125 -0.53 -1.05 -8.96
C GLU A 125 -0.80 -2.46 -8.43
N LEU A 126 -1.27 -2.53 -7.19
CA LEU A 126 -1.76 -3.75 -6.57
C LEU A 126 -2.87 -3.41 -5.57
N THR A 127 -3.86 -4.28 -5.45
CA THR A 127 -4.90 -4.19 -4.41
C THR A 127 -4.71 -5.27 -3.36
N VAL A 128 -4.78 -4.89 -2.09
CA VAL A 128 -4.84 -5.81 -0.95
C VAL A 128 -6.23 -5.74 -0.33
N GLU A 129 -6.89 -6.88 -0.20
CA GLU A 129 -8.12 -6.98 0.56
C GLU A 129 -7.81 -7.01 2.06
N ARG A 130 -8.46 -6.13 2.81
CA ARG A 130 -8.34 -6.00 4.26
C ARG A 130 -9.69 -6.23 4.92
N ARG A 131 -9.74 -7.17 5.85
CA ARG A 131 -10.96 -7.56 6.57
C ARG A 131 -10.86 -7.22 8.05
N LEU A 132 -11.94 -6.75 8.64
CA LEU A 132 -12.04 -6.63 10.10
C LEU A 132 -12.60 -7.91 10.72
N ALA A 133 -13.72 -8.38 10.18
CA ALA A 133 -14.29 -9.65 10.58
C ALA A 133 -13.54 -10.83 9.94
N GLY A 134 -12.94 -11.67 10.76
CA GLY A 134 -12.36 -12.95 10.35
C GLY A 134 -13.39 -14.06 10.17
N ALA A 135 -12.91 -15.24 9.76
CA ALA A 135 -13.76 -16.42 9.65
C ALA A 135 -14.44 -16.75 10.99
N GLY A 136 -15.74 -17.02 10.96
CA GLY A 136 -16.54 -17.33 12.15
C GLY A 136 -17.00 -16.11 12.95
N VAL A 137 -16.55 -14.90 12.62
CA VAL A 137 -17.05 -13.67 13.26
C VAL A 137 -18.45 -13.34 12.71
N SER A 138 -19.37 -13.02 13.61
CA SER A 138 -20.71 -12.55 13.26
C SER A 138 -21.02 -11.25 13.99
N ARG A 139 -21.87 -10.42 13.39
CA ARG A 139 -22.35 -9.16 13.98
C ARG A 139 -23.82 -9.31 14.34
N ARG A 140 -24.15 -9.07 15.61
CA ARG A 140 -25.54 -8.99 16.11
C ARG A 140 -25.79 -7.64 16.76
N LEU A 141 -26.80 -6.92 16.28
CA LEU A 141 -27.26 -5.70 16.92
C LEU A 141 -27.98 -6.06 18.23
N VAL A 142 -27.55 -5.49 19.36
CA VAL A 142 -28.26 -5.59 20.64
C VAL A 142 -28.99 -4.27 20.86
N ARG A 143 -30.27 -4.35 21.24
CA ARG A 143 -31.15 -3.20 21.51
C ARG A 143 -31.63 -3.27 22.94
#